data_AF-A0A208YDV6-F1
#
_entry.id   AF-A0A208YDV6-F1
#
_cell.length_a   1.000
_cell.length_b   1.000
_cell.length_c   1.000
_cell.angle_alpha   90.00
_cell.angle_beta   90.00
_cell.angle_gamma   90.00
#
_symmetry.space_group_name_H-M   'P 1'
#
loop_
_entity.id
_entity.type
_entity.pdbx_description
1 polymer ?
#
loop_
_entity_poly.entity_id
_entity_poly.type
_entity_poly.pdbx_seq_one_letter_code
_entity_poly.pdbx_strand_id
1 'polypeptide(L)'
;MAAAGARFALDWQRLAAPLHLARGKRILHLCAALFGAGVALSLYARGLTVEYRVGWESTFLDAGQVHAILGVLFAPATWLFRLPGFTPAEIAALRFDAAGFVPGGARWVHLYAALLAIVVVIPRLALAAAARWKETRLRADFPLDMGQPYYRKLLGSLSPVPLRLRVIPYSFAVDAARGQALQALARSMLGDTAQAAVMPGWDYGADPQDMPAPDAADEGATVTAALVNLSATPEAENHGAFLDHLARALPGKIVLAVDQSAYVARLDGQAGADRRLEERRRLWQDFGTLHKVPVTFVDLLHPPDA
;
A
#
# COMPACT_ATOMS: atom_id res chain seq x y z
N MET A 1 -11.07 0.15 -34.22
CA MET A 1 -10.02 -0.04 -33.18
C MET A 1 -9.48 1.30 -32.67
N ALA A 2 -8.89 2.17 -33.51
CA ALA A 2 -8.33 3.45 -33.07
C ALA A 2 -9.32 4.41 -32.38
N ALA A 3 -10.54 4.55 -32.91
CA ALA A 3 -11.57 5.41 -32.33
C ALA A 3 -12.06 4.94 -30.94
N ALA A 4 -12.18 3.61 -30.75
CA ALA A 4 -12.55 3.03 -29.47
C ALA A 4 -11.44 3.22 -28.41
N GLY A 5 -10.17 3.06 -28.81
CA GLY A 5 -9.02 3.35 -27.95
C GLY A 5 -8.93 4.82 -27.54
N ALA A 6 -9.18 5.75 -28.47
CA ALA A 6 -9.21 7.18 -28.17
C ALA A 6 -10.36 7.54 -27.20
N ARG A 7 -11.55 6.94 -27.39
CA ARG A 7 -12.69 7.14 -26.49
C ARG A 7 -12.40 6.61 -25.09
N PHE A 8 -11.86 5.40 -25.00
CA PHE A 8 -11.43 4.80 -23.75
C PHE A 8 -10.39 5.69 -23.03
N ALA A 9 -9.37 6.18 -23.74
CA ALA A 9 -8.35 7.04 -23.15
C ALA A 9 -8.95 8.33 -22.55
N LEU A 10 -9.91 8.95 -23.25
CA LEU A 10 -10.60 10.14 -22.76
C LEU A 10 -11.47 9.86 -21.54
N ASP A 11 -12.26 8.79 -21.57
CA ASP A 11 -13.11 8.40 -20.45
C ASP A 11 -12.26 8.00 -19.22
N TRP A 12 -11.18 7.25 -19.44
CA TRP A 12 -10.21 6.90 -18.41
C TRP A 12 -9.55 8.14 -17.79
N GLN A 13 -9.09 9.09 -18.62
CA GLN A 13 -8.50 10.33 -18.13
C GLN A 13 -9.48 11.14 -17.28
N ARG A 14 -10.77 11.20 -17.68
CA ARG A 14 -11.81 11.89 -16.90
C ARG A 14 -12.05 11.22 -15.55
N LEU A 15 -12.11 9.89 -15.50
CA LEU A 15 -12.31 9.14 -14.27
C LEU A 15 -11.08 9.21 -13.34
N ALA A 16 -9.88 9.14 -13.91
CA ALA A 16 -8.63 9.14 -13.15
C ALA A 16 -8.11 10.54 -12.77
N ALA A 17 -8.60 11.61 -13.44
CA ALA A 17 -8.15 12.98 -13.23
C ALA A 17 -8.13 13.43 -11.75
N PRO A 18 -9.20 13.22 -10.94
CA PRO A 18 -9.19 13.62 -9.53
C PRO A 18 -8.07 12.94 -8.73
N LEU A 19 -7.80 11.67 -9.01
CA LEU A 19 -6.75 10.89 -8.37
C LEU A 19 -5.36 11.37 -8.79
N HIS A 20 -5.14 11.63 -10.08
CA HIS A 20 -3.89 12.18 -10.58
C HIS A 20 -3.61 13.58 -10.02
N LEU A 21 -4.63 14.44 -9.92
CA LEU A 21 -4.49 15.75 -9.30
C LEU A 21 -4.14 15.66 -7.81
N ALA A 22 -4.75 14.75 -7.06
CA ALA A 22 -4.41 14.52 -5.65
C ALA A 22 -2.94 14.08 -5.48
N ARG A 23 -2.49 13.15 -6.34
CA ARG A 23 -1.09 12.70 -6.38
C ARG A 23 -0.12 13.83 -6.74
N GLY A 24 -0.43 14.61 -7.77
CA GLY A 24 0.37 15.75 -8.20
C GLY A 24 0.51 16.81 -7.11
N LYS A 25 -0.60 17.17 -6.44
CA LYS A 25 -0.58 18.08 -5.29
C LYS A 25 0.31 17.55 -4.16
N ARG A 26 0.16 16.27 -3.80
CA ARG A 26 0.99 15.63 -2.76
C ARG A 26 2.48 15.74 -3.09
N ILE A 27 2.87 15.39 -4.31
CA ILE A 27 4.27 15.46 -4.76
C ILE A 27 4.78 16.90 -4.66
N LEU A 28 4.04 17.87 -5.20
CA LEU A 28 4.46 19.27 -5.18
C LEU A 28 4.62 19.82 -3.76
N HIS A 29 3.71 19.49 -2.85
CA HIS A 29 3.82 19.87 -1.44
C HIS A 29 5.04 19.23 -0.76
N LEU A 30 5.31 17.95 -1.02
CA LEU A 30 6.50 17.28 -0.49
C LEU A 30 7.79 17.89 -1.05
N CYS A 31 7.86 18.16 -2.35
CA CYS A 31 9.01 18.84 -2.96
C CYS A 31 9.26 20.20 -2.31
N ALA A 32 8.22 21.01 -2.10
CA ALA A 32 8.34 22.30 -1.43
C ALA A 32 8.79 22.18 0.03
N ALA A 33 8.26 21.19 0.78
CA ALA A 33 8.66 20.92 2.16
C ALA A 33 10.13 20.50 2.25
N LEU A 34 10.55 19.57 1.40
CA LEU A 34 11.92 19.07 1.33
C LEU A 34 12.90 20.15 0.89
N PHE A 35 12.51 21.02 -0.05
CA PHE A 35 13.32 22.17 -0.43
C PHE A 35 13.54 23.12 0.76
N GLY A 36 12.47 23.49 1.47
CA GLY A 36 12.59 24.35 2.67
C GLY A 36 13.44 23.70 3.77
N ALA A 37 13.27 22.40 4.00
CA ALA A 37 14.11 21.64 4.94
C ALA A 37 15.57 21.58 4.49
N GLY A 38 15.83 21.42 3.20
CA GLY A 38 17.17 21.44 2.61
C GLY A 38 17.87 22.78 2.80
N VAL A 39 17.15 23.90 2.60
CA VAL A 39 17.67 25.25 2.90
C VAL A 39 18.03 25.37 4.38
N ALA A 40 17.14 24.97 5.28
CA ALA A 40 17.43 25.00 6.73
C ALA A 40 18.66 24.14 7.08
N LEU A 41 18.75 22.93 6.54
CA LEU A 41 19.89 22.03 6.76
C LEU A 41 21.20 22.62 6.20
N SER A 42 21.15 23.29 5.05
CA SER A 42 22.33 23.94 4.47
C SER A 42 22.88 25.06 5.36
N LEU A 43 22.00 25.79 6.06
CA LEU A 43 22.42 26.82 7.02
C LEU A 43 23.19 26.20 8.19
N TYR A 44 22.69 25.08 8.73
CA TYR A 44 23.40 24.34 9.77
C TYR A 44 24.73 23.78 9.27
N ALA A 45 24.74 23.13 8.11
CA ALA A 45 25.96 22.55 7.54
C ALA A 45 27.05 23.59 7.31
N ARG A 46 26.70 24.75 6.74
CA ARG A 46 27.64 25.87 6.58
C ARG A 46 28.11 26.43 7.92
N GLY A 47 27.26 26.44 8.95
CA GLY A 47 27.62 26.90 10.29
C GLY A 47 28.65 26.02 11.01
N LEU A 48 28.88 24.78 10.53
CA LEU A 48 29.91 23.90 11.07
C LEU A 48 31.33 24.28 10.62
N THR A 49 31.45 24.94 9.46
CA THR A 49 32.74 25.28 8.85
C THR A 49 32.98 26.78 8.71
N VAL A 50 31.92 27.59 8.81
CA VAL A 50 31.97 29.04 8.63
C VAL A 50 31.27 29.74 9.78
N GLU A 51 31.95 30.73 10.38
CA GLU A 51 31.34 31.61 11.36
C GLU A 51 30.38 32.60 10.68
N TYR A 52 29.12 32.60 11.12
CA TYR A 52 28.13 33.56 10.64
C TYR A 52 28.33 34.91 11.33
N ARG A 53 28.75 35.90 10.54
CA ARG A 53 28.75 37.32 10.93
C ARG A 53 27.44 37.95 10.49
N VAL A 54 26.62 38.35 11.46
CA VAL A 54 25.33 39.00 11.22
C VAL A 54 25.39 40.40 11.81
N GLY A 55 24.90 41.38 11.06
CA GLY A 55 24.82 42.76 11.49
C GLY A 55 23.80 43.53 10.66
N TRP A 56 23.55 44.77 11.03
CA TRP A 56 22.64 45.66 10.31
C TRP A 56 23.20 47.08 10.22
N GLU A 57 22.76 47.79 9.19
CA GLU A 57 23.00 49.22 8.99
C GLU A 57 21.73 49.83 8.40
N SER A 58 21.42 51.06 8.80
CA SER A 58 20.32 51.80 8.20
C SER A 58 20.54 53.29 8.38
N THR A 59 20.24 54.06 7.32
CA THR A 59 20.12 55.52 7.41
C THR A 59 18.77 55.95 8.00
N PHE A 60 17.75 55.09 7.91
CA PHE A 60 16.37 55.42 8.26
C PHE A 60 15.89 54.79 9.56
N LEU A 61 16.44 53.63 9.93
CA LEU A 61 15.98 52.85 11.08
C LEU A 61 16.98 52.96 12.24
N ASP A 62 16.44 53.14 13.44
CA ASP A 62 17.21 52.97 14.68
C ASP A 62 17.17 51.52 15.19
N ALA A 63 17.97 51.24 16.23
CA ALA A 63 18.07 49.90 16.81
C ALA A 63 16.75 49.39 17.40
N GLY A 64 15.92 50.28 17.96
CA GLY A 64 14.62 49.93 18.53
C GLY A 64 13.64 49.52 17.44
N GLN A 65 13.65 50.21 16.31
CA GLN A 65 12.83 49.87 15.14
C GLN A 65 13.26 48.53 14.52
N VAL A 66 14.56 48.30 14.36
CA VAL A 66 15.08 47.00 13.89
C VAL A 66 14.71 45.88 14.85
N HIS A 67 14.84 46.11 16.16
CA HIS A 67 14.43 45.15 17.18
C HIS A 67 12.93 44.82 17.10
N ALA A 68 12.08 45.83 16.93
CA ALA A 68 10.64 45.62 16.78
C ALA A 68 10.30 44.78 15.53
N ILE A 69 10.94 45.06 14.39
CA ILE A 69 10.74 44.30 13.15
C ILE A 69 11.15 42.84 13.34
N LEU A 70 12.33 42.59 13.89
CA LEU A 70 12.83 41.23 14.15
C LEU A 70 11.99 40.51 15.20
N GLY A 71 11.48 41.25 16.20
CA GLY A 71 10.56 40.74 17.21
C GLY A 71 9.28 40.21 16.57
N VAL A 72 8.68 40.95 15.63
CA VAL A 72 7.49 40.50 14.88
C VAL A 72 7.82 39.33 13.96
N LEU A 73 8.92 39.42 13.19
CA LEU A 73 9.32 38.38 12.24
C LEU A 73 9.56 37.02 12.92
N PHE A 74 10.25 37.04 14.06
CA PHE A 74 10.59 35.83 14.80
C PHE A 74 9.60 35.46 15.90
N ALA A 75 8.54 36.25 16.13
CA ALA A 75 7.50 35.94 17.11
C ALA A 75 6.93 34.52 16.99
N PRO A 76 6.64 33.97 15.79
CA PRO A 76 6.15 32.60 15.66
C PRO A 76 7.17 31.57 16.17
N ALA A 77 8.46 31.78 15.88
CA ALA A 77 9.53 30.87 16.27
C ALA A 77 9.81 30.93 17.78
N THR A 78 9.85 32.13 18.36
CA THR A 78 10.07 32.32 19.81
C THR A 78 8.88 31.85 20.63
N TRP A 79 7.65 32.07 20.15
CA TRP A 79 6.44 31.61 20.83
C TRP A 79 6.27 30.09 20.77
N LEU A 80 6.37 29.50 19.56
CA LEU A 80 6.08 28.08 19.34
C LEU A 80 7.19 27.15 19.83
N PHE A 81 8.46 27.50 19.55
CA PHE A 81 9.61 26.66 19.90
C PHE A 81 10.37 27.14 21.14
N ARG A 82 9.90 28.21 21.80
CA ARG A 82 10.55 28.80 22.99
C ARG A 82 12.00 29.21 22.74
N LEU A 83 12.32 29.57 21.50
CA LEU A 83 13.66 30.05 21.13
C LEU A 83 13.93 31.43 21.71
N PRO A 84 15.17 31.72 22.15
CA PRO A 84 15.52 33.05 22.64
C PRO A 84 15.46 34.06 21.50
N GLY A 85 14.69 35.14 21.71
CA GLY A 85 14.71 36.30 20.83
C GLY A 85 15.97 37.15 21.02
N PHE A 86 15.86 38.42 20.63
CA PHE A 86 16.89 39.41 20.87
C PHE A 86 16.36 40.48 21.82
N THR A 87 17.23 41.01 22.66
CA THR A 87 16.99 42.23 23.44
C THR A 87 17.33 43.46 22.59
N PRO A 88 16.78 44.65 22.93
CA PRO A 88 17.12 45.89 22.23
C PRO A 88 18.63 46.19 22.26
N ALA A 89 19.31 45.90 23.38
CA ALA A 89 20.75 46.09 23.53
C ALA A 89 21.56 45.14 22.64
N GLU A 90 21.16 43.88 22.52
CA GLU A 90 21.80 42.93 21.59
C GLU A 90 21.65 43.39 20.14
N ILE A 91 20.47 43.89 19.74
CA ILE A 91 20.28 44.42 18.39
C ILE A 91 21.12 45.68 18.17
N ALA A 92 21.19 46.60 19.13
CA ALA A 92 22.02 47.79 19.02
C ALA A 92 23.50 47.45 18.82
N ALA A 93 24.01 46.42 19.52
CA ALA A 93 25.38 45.96 19.40
C ALA A 93 25.71 45.29 18.05
N LEU A 94 24.70 44.84 17.29
CA LEU A 94 24.87 44.24 15.96
C LEU A 94 25.01 45.28 14.83
N ARG A 95 25.02 46.58 15.14
CA ARG A 95 25.24 47.63 14.12
C ARG A 95 26.69 47.54 13.62
N PHE A 96 26.92 47.52 12.30
CA PHE A 96 28.26 47.25 11.75
C PHE A 96 29.31 48.32 12.08
N ASP A 97 28.89 49.55 12.38
CA ASP A 97 29.76 50.64 12.85
C ASP A 97 29.98 50.65 14.37
N ALA A 98 29.34 49.73 15.12
CA ALA A 98 29.57 49.55 16.54
C ALA A 98 30.94 48.91 16.77
N ALA A 99 31.60 49.30 17.88
CA ALA A 99 32.91 48.76 18.21
C ALA A 99 32.80 47.29 18.67
N GLY A 100 33.40 46.38 17.90
CA GLY A 100 33.58 44.98 18.28
C GLY A 100 32.71 44.00 17.50
N PHE A 101 33.09 42.73 17.59
CA PHE A 101 32.32 41.62 17.03
C PHE A 101 31.35 41.08 18.08
N VAL A 102 30.08 40.90 17.72
CA VAL A 102 29.09 40.24 18.57
C VAL A 102 28.91 38.79 18.13
N PRO A 103 29.38 37.80 18.92
CA PRO A 103 29.13 36.39 18.65
C PRO A 103 27.62 36.09 18.77
N GLY A 104 27.06 35.33 17.84
CA GLY A 104 25.62 35.03 17.88
C GLY A 104 25.02 34.42 16.63
N GLY A 105 25.82 34.11 15.60
CA GLY A 105 25.34 33.57 14.33
C GLY A 105 24.49 32.30 14.44
N ALA A 106 24.79 31.42 15.41
CA ALA A 106 23.99 30.22 15.66
C ALA A 106 22.52 30.53 16.02
N ARG A 107 22.28 31.59 16.82
CA ARG A 107 20.91 32.01 17.19
C ARG A 107 20.11 32.41 15.96
N TRP A 108 20.74 33.14 15.03
CA TRP A 108 20.13 33.49 13.75
C TRP A 108 19.76 32.26 12.92
N VAL A 109 20.67 31.27 12.82
CA VAL A 109 20.39 30.01 12.12
C VAL A 109 19.18 29.29 12.73
N HIS A 110 19.11 29.19 14.07
CA HIS A 110 17.97 28.56 14.73
C HIS A 110 16.65 29.28 14.45
N LEU A 111 16.63 30.62 14.54
CA LEU A 111 15.42 31.42 14.30
C LEU A 111 14.97 31.35 12.83
N TYR A 112 15.89 31.42 11.87
CA TYR A 112 15.56 31.26 10.45
C TYR A 112 15.10 29.84 10.12
N ALA A 113 15.76 28.81 10.64
CA ALA A 113 15.35 27.42 10.45
C ALA A 113 13.96 27.16 11.04
N ALA A 114 13.68 27.69 12.23
CA ALA A 114 12.37 27.61 12.86
C ALA A 114 11.28 28.33 12.05
N LEU A 115 11.58 29.52 11.52
CA LEU A 115 10.63 30.26 10.68
C LEU A 115 10.34 29.51 9.37
N LEU A 116 11.37 28.95 8.71
CA LEU A 116 11.20 28.09 7.54
C LEU A 116 10.35 26.85 7.88
N ALA A 117 10.58 26.25 9.05
CA ALA A 117 9.78 25.12 9.49
C ALA A 117 8.30 25.49 9.65
N ILE A 118 8.00 26.60 10.32
CA ILE A 118 6.62 27.05 10.62
C ILE A 118 5.89 27.52 9.36
N VAL A 119 6.55 28.31 8.52
CA VAL A 119 5.89 29.00 7.39
C VAL A 119 5.87 28.13 6.14
N VAL A 120 6.86 27.24 5.97
CA VAL A 120 7.01 26.43 4.76
C VAL A 120 6.85 24.95 5.05
N VAL A 121 7.72 24.36 5.87
CA VAL A 121 7.82 22.90 5.95
C VAL A 121 6.56 22.28 6.56
N ILE A 122 6.14 22.71 7.74
CA ILE A 122 4.98 22.16 8.46
C ILE A 122 3.68 22.34 7.65
N PRO A 123 3.34 23.53 7.13
CA PRO A 123 2.13 23.71 6.33
C PRO A 123 2.13 22.84 5.07
N ARG A 124 3.28 22.70 4.39
CA ARG A 124 3.39 21.87 3.19
C ARG A 124 3.26 20.39 3.51
N LEU A 125 3.81 19.92 4.64
CA LEU A 125 3.60 18.54 5.10
C LEU A 125 2.14 18.27 5.46
N ALA A 126 1.46 19.22 6.11
CA ALA A 126 0.03 19.10 6.40
C ALA A 126 -0.81 19.00 5.12
N LEU A 127 -0.51 19.83 4.11
CA LEU A 127 -1.17 19.78 2.80
C LEU A 127 -0.84 18.49 2.03
N ALA A 128 0.38 17.97 2.14
CA ALA A 128 0.75 16.68 1.58
C ALA A 128 -0.01 15.53 2.24
N ALA A 129 -0.20 15.57 3.56
CA ALA A 129 -1.00 14.60 4.30
C ALA A 129 -2.48 14.66 3.91
N ALA A 130 -3.06 15.85 3.79
CA ALA A 130 -4.43 16.04 3.30
C ALA A 130 -4.60 15.50 1.87
N ALA A 131 -3.63 15.75 0.98
CA ALA A 131 -3.62 15.21 -0.37
C ALA A 131 -3.49 13.68 -0.39
N ARG A 132 -2.70 13.10 0.54
CA ARG A 132 -2.61 11.64 0.72
C ARG A 132 -3.92 11.03 1.18
N TRP A 133 -4.60 11.65 2.14
CA TRP A 133 -5.90 11.20 2.61
C TRP A 133 -6.96 11.26 1.50
N LYS A 134 -6.93 12.32 0.68
CA LYS A 134 -7.79 12.40 -0.51
C LYS A 134 -7.44 11.30 -1.53
N GLU A 135 -6.16 11.05 -1.77
CA GLU A 135 -5.69 9.97 -2.64
C GLU A 135 -6.20 8.60 -2.17
N THR A 136 -6.14 8.29 -0.87
CA THR A 136 -6.60 7.00 -0.34
C THR A 136 -8.10 6.82 -0.49
N ARG A 137 -8.89 7.86 -0.23
CA ARG A 137 -10.35 7.84 -0.46
C ARG A 137 -10.70 7.63 -1.93
N LEU A 138 -10.12 8.43 -2.83
CA LEU A 138 -10.38 8.31 -4.27
C LEU A 138 -9.92 6.99 -4.87
N ARG A 139 -8.92 6.33 -4.27
CA ARG A 139 -8.48 4.99 -4.68
C ARG A 139 -9.45 3.91 -4.21
N ALA A 140 -10.02 4.04 -3.02
CA ALA A 140 -11.01 3.11 -2.49
C ALA A 140 -12.35 3.23 -3.24
N ASP A 141 -12.77 4.45 -3.54
CA ASP A 141 -14.04 4.76 -4.22
C ASP A 141 -13.88 4.89 -5.74
N PHE A 142 -12.84 4.27 -6.32
CA PHE A 142 -12.63 4.36 -7.75
C PHE A 142 -13.78 3.66 -8.49
N PRO A 143 -14.43 4.31 -9.49
CA PRO A 143 -15.70 3.85 -10.06
C PRO A 143 -15.60 2.57 -10.91
N LEU A 144 -14.39 1.99 -11.00
CA LEU A 144 -14.14 0.71 -11.65
C LEU A 144 -13.64 -0.28 -10.60
N ASP A 145 -14.46 -1.29 -10.33
CA ASP A 145 -14.04 -2.42 -9.51
C ASP A 145 -13.13 -3.34 -10.33
N MET A 146 -11.82 -3.08 -10.28
CA MET A 146 -10.78 -3.92 -10.89
C MET A 146 -10.76 -5.34 -10.33
N GLY A 147 -11.53 -5.61 -9.27
CA GLY A 147 -11.80 -6.92 -8.72
C GLY A 147 -12.82 -7.72 -9.51
N GLN A 148 -13.58 -7.18 -10.46
CA GLN A 148 -14.55 -8.02 -11.21
C GLN A 148 -13.83 -9.03 -12.12
N PRO A 149 -14.40 -10.24 -12.32
CA PRO A 149 -13.82 -11.28 -13.18
C PRO A 149 -13.48 -10.77 -14.59
N TYR A 150 -14.34 -9.92 -15.17
CA TYR A 150 -14.11 -9.30 -16.47
C TYR A 150 -12.79 -8.50 -16.52
N TYR A 151 -12.55 -7.61 -15.57
CA TYR A 151 -11.34 -6.78 -15.56
C TYR A 151 -10.09 -7.58 -15.22
N ARG A 152 -10.18 -8.61 -14.36
CA ARG A 152 -9.07 -9.52 -14.11
C ARG A 152 -8.67 -10.28 -15.39
N LYS A 153 -9.66 -10.82 -16.11
CA LYS A 153 -9.46 -11.52 -17.38
C LYS A 153 -8.85 -10.58 -18.43
N LEU A 154 -9.36 -9.35 -18.55
CA LEU A 154 -8.83 -8.34 -19.46
C LEU A 154 -7.39 -7.95 -19.11
N LEU A 155 -7.09 -7.65 -17.84
CA LEU A 155 -5.74 -7.30 -17.40
C LEU A 155 -4.77 -8.47 -17.59
N GLY A 156 -5.21 -9.71 -17.36
CA GLY A 156 -4.42 -10.90 -17.65
C GLY A 156 -4.13 -11.08 -19.14
N SER A 157 -5.11 -10.83 -20.00
CA SER A 157 -4.92 -10.87 -21.46
C SER A 157 -3.96 -9.79 -21.99
N LEU A 158 -3.85 -8.67 -21.27
CA LEU A 158 -2.93 -7.57 -21.58
C LEU A 158 -1.58 -7.72 -20.87
N SER A 159 -1.43 -8.70 -19.97
CA SER A 159 -0.18 -8.93 -19.25
C SER A 159 0.88 -9.48 -20.21
N PRO A 160 2.09 -8.88 -20.26
CA PRO A 160 3.19 -9.40 -21.08
C PRO A 160 3.73 -10.73 -20.55
N VAL A 161 3.41 -11.09 -19.29
CA VAL A 161 3.82 -12.35 -18.64
C VAL A 161 2.57 -13.17 -18.30
N PRO A 162 2.56 -14.49 -18.57
CA PRO A 162 1.47 -15.38 -18.18
C PRO A 162 1.19 -15.29 -16.67
N LEU A 163 -0.06 -14.98 -16.30
CA LEU A 163 -0.45 -15.00 -14.89
C LEU A 163 -0.47 -16.45 -14.38
N ARG A 164 0.03 -16.66 -13.16
CA ARG A 164 0.09 -18.00 -12.55
C ARG A 164 -0.88 -18.12 -11.38
N LEU A 165 -1.67 -19.19 -11.40
CA LEU A 165 -2.47 -19.66 -10.26
C LEU A 165 -1.65 -20.72 -9.52
N ARG A 166 -1.12 -20.38 -8.34
CA ARG A 166 -0.48 -21.38 -7.49
C ARG A 166 -1.56 -22.18 -6.75
N VAL A 167 -1.51 -23.49 -6.83
CA VAL A 167 -2.45 -24.39 -6.15
C VAL A 167 -1.67 -25.18 -5.11
N ILE A 168 -2.05 -25.08 -3.84
CA ILE A 168 -1.43 -25.83 -2.73
C ILE A 168 -2.51 -26.77 -2.16
N PRO A 169 -2.45 -28.07 -2.48
CA PRO A 169 -3.40 -29.04 -1.93
C PRO A 169 -3.14 -29.33 -0.44
N TYR A 170 -4.19 -29.52 0.34
CA TYR A 170 -4.11 -29.99 1.72
C TYR A 170 -4.92 -31.29 1.90
N SER A 171 -4.23 -32.35 2.32
CA SER A 171 -4.73 -33.73 2.40
C SER A 171 -5.51 -34.14 1.14
N PHE A 172 -5.04 -33.70 -0.02
CA PHE A 172 -5.74 -33.86 -1.28
C PHE A 172 -4.78 -34.16 -2.44
N ALA A 173 -4.94 -35.34 -3.04
CA ALA A 173 -4.15 -35.74 -4.19
C ALA A 173 -4.75 -35.16 -5.48
N VAL A 174 -3.92 -34.46 -6.26
CA VAL A 174 -4.30 -33.92 -7.57
C VAL A 174 -3.81 -34.88 -8.65
N ASP A 175 -4.73 -35.64 -9.23
CA ASP A 175 -4.46 -36.49 -10.39
C ASP A 175 -4.37 -35.68 -11.70
N ALA A 176 -4.07 -36.36 -12.81
CA ALA A 176 -3.93 -35.71 -14.12
C ALA A 176 -5.22 -35.00 -14.59
N ALA A 177 -6.40 -35.56 -14.31
CA ALA A 177 -7.68 -34.98 -14.74
C ALA A 177 -7.97 -33.69 -13.97
N ARG A 178 -7.83 -33.73 -12.64
CA ARG A 178 -7.95 -32.55 -11.77
C ARG A 178 -6.90 -31.50 -12.09
N GLY A 179 -5.68 -31.93 -12.45
CA GLY A 179 -4.62 -31.05 -12.93
C GLY A 179 -5.05 -30.27 -14.19
N GLN A 180 -5.67 -30.93 -15.17
CA GLN A 180 -6.21 -30.26 -16.36
C GLN A 180 -7.38 -29.32 -16.04
N ALA A 181 -8.29 -29.73 -15.15
CA ALA A 181 -9.38 -28.87 -14.70
C ALA A 181 -8.86 -27.60 -14.00
N LEU A 182 -7.79 -27.70 -13.21
CA LEU A 182 -7.12 -26.54 -12.61
C LEU A 182 -6.49 -25.62 -13.66
N GLN A 183 -5.96 -26.14 -14.77
CA GLN A 183 -5.50 -25.30 -15.88
C GLN A 183 -6.66 -24.52 -16.52
N ALA A 184 -7.80 -25.17 -16.75
CA ALA A 184 -9.00 -24.51 -17.27
C ALA A 184 -9.51 -23.43 -16.31
N LEU A 185 -9.52 -23.73 -15.00
CA LEU A 185 -9.88 -22.77 -13.95
C LEU A 185 -8.93 -21.57 -13.90
N ALA A 186 -7.62 -21.79 -14.03
CA ALA A 186 -6.66 -20.69 -14.08
C ALA A 186 -6.96 -19.76 -15.27
N ARG A 187 -7.28 -20.32 -16.44
CA ARG A 187 -7.61 -19.54 -17.64
C ARG A 187 -8.91 -18.76 -17.49
N SER A 188 -9.94 -19.37 -16.91
CA SER A 188 -11.23 -18.69 -16.69
C SER A 188 -11.10 -17.56 -15.66
N MET A 189 -10.27 -17.72 -14.63
CA MET A 189 -10.11 -16.73 -13.55
C MET A 189 -9.11 -15.61 -13.88
N LEU A 190 -8.01 -15.93 -14.57
CA LEU A 190 -6.86 -15.04 -14.75
C LEU A 190 -6.58 -14.68 -16.21
N GLY A 191 -7.28 -15.27 -17.20
CA GLY A 191 -7.07 -14.98 -18.62
C GLY A 191 -6.50 -16.15 -19.41
N ASP A 192 -6.66 -16.13 -20.73
CA ASP A 192 -6.49 -17.32 -21.57
C ASP A 192 -5.05 -17.88 -21.60
N THR A 193 -4.05 -17.04 -21.31
CA THR A 193 -2.64 -17.44 -21.20
C THR A 193 -2.24 -17.91 -19.81
N ALA A 194 -3.14 -17.84 -18.82
CA ALA A 194 -2.84 -18.19 -17.45
C ALA A 194 -2.59 -19.70 -17.29
N GLN A 195 -1.75 -20.02 -16.30
CA GLN A 195 -1.36 -21.40 -16.00
C GLN A 195 -1.55 -21.69 -14.52
N ALA A 196 -2.01 -22.91 -14.21
CA ALA A 196 -1.99 -23.43 -12.85
C ALA A 196 -0.64 -24.11 -12.57
N ALA A 197 -0.04 -23.82 -11.42
CA ALA A 197 1.11 -24.51 -10.89
C ALA A 197 0.68 -25.25 -9.61
N VAL A 198 0.61 -26.58 -9.68
CA VAL A 198 0.27 -27.42 -8.53
C VAL A 198 1.55 -27.66 -7.73
N MET A 199 1.56 -27.18 -6.49
CA MET A 199 2.66 -27.37 -5.55
C MET A 199 2.54 -28.71 -4.84
N PRO A 200 3.62 -29.22 -4.20
CA PRO A 200 3.53 -30.36 -3.31
C PRO A 200 2.40 -30.17 -2.28
N GLY A 201 1.54 -31.18 -2.16
CA GLY A 201 0.45 -31.17 -1.20
C GLY A 201 0.96 -31.34 0.23
N TRP A 202 0.16 -30.85 1.18
CA TRP A 202 0.44 -30.97 2.61
C TRP A 202 -0.38 -32.11 3.20
N ASP A 203 0.22 -32.89 4.08
CA ASP A 203 -0.45 -34.00 4.74
C ASP A 203 -1.38 -33.53 5.86
N TYR A 204 -2.38 -34.36 6.17
CA TYR A 204 -3.29 -34.09 7.27
C TYR A 204 -2.55 -34.10 8.61
N GLY A 205 -2.76 -33.07 9.43
CA GLY A 205 -2.13 -32.98 10.75
C GLY A 205 -0.62 -32.72 10.72
N ALA A 206 -0.05 -32.37 9.56
CA ALA A 206 1.34 -31.91 9.50
C ALA A 206 1.52 -30.63 10.34
N ASP A 207 2.68 -30.46 10.98
CA ASP A 207 2.99 -29.25 11.72
C ASP A 207 3.22 -28.08 10.73
N PRO A 208 2.59 -26.91 10.92
CA PRO A 208 2.89 -25.68 10.20
C PRO A 208 4.37 -25.31 10.05
N GLN A 209 5.24 -25.77 10.94
CA GLN A 209 6.68 -25.54 10.89
C GLN A 209 7.43 -26.52 9.99
N ASP A 210 6.89 -27.75 9.84
CA ASP A 210 7.44 -28.80 8.98
C ASP A 210 6.92 -28.70 7.54
N MET A 211 5.89 -27.87 7.33
CA MET A 211 5.31 -27.62 6.02
C MET A 211 6.34 -26.92 5.11
N PRO A 212 6.64 -27.47 3.92
CA PRO A 212 7.62 -26.88 3.03
C PRO A 212 7.21 -25.47 2.65
N ALA A 213 8.08 -24.51 2.93
CA ALA A 213 7.88 -23.13 2.52
C ALA A 213 7.66 -23.11 1.00
N PRO A 214 6.61 -22.45 0.50
CA PRO A 214 6.42 -22.33 -0.94
C PRO A 214 7.67 -21.66 -1.54
N ASP A 215 8.24 -22.26 -2.57
CA ASP A 215 9.53 -21.85 -3.12
C ASP A 215 9.55 -20.35 -3.49
N ALA A 216 10.55 -19.62 -2.99
CA ALA A 216 10.71 -18.18 -3.23
C ALA A 216 10.99 -17.87 -4.71
N ALA A 217 11.45 -18.85 -5.49
CA ALA A 217 11.65 -18.72 -6.94
C ALA A 217 10.35 -18.54 -7.74
N ASP A 218 9.18 -18.73 -7.12
CA ASP A 218 7.87 -18.65 -7.76
C ASP A 218 7.09 -17.36 -7.36
N GLU A 219 7.81 -16.29 -6.98
CA GLU A 219 7.32 -14.92 -6.70
C GLU A 219 6.36 -14.32 -7.77
N GLY A 220 6.25 -14.93 -8.95
CA GLY A 220 5.35 -14.51 -10.03
C GLY A 220 3.88 -14.99 -9.91
N ALA A 221 3.51 -15.75 -8.87
CA ALA A 221 2.13 -16.19 -8.68
C ALA A 221 1.19 -15.01 -8.37
N THR A 222 0.13 -14.86 -9.17
CA THR A 222 -0.82 -13.74 -9.05
C THR A 222 -1.87 -14.00 -7.98
N VAL A 223 -2.25 -15.27 -7.79
CA VAL A 223 -3.22 -15.75 -6.81
C VAL A 223 -2.77 -17.12 -6.28
N THR A 224 -2.96 -17.37 -4.99
CA THR A 224 -2.77 -18.69 -4.39
C THR A 224 -4.12 -19.31 -4.02
N ALA A 225 -4.38 -20.52 -4.52
CA ALA A 225 -5.51 -21.34 -4.14
C ALA A 225 -5.07 -22.41 -3.13
N ALA A 226 -5.59 -22.33 -1.92
CA ALA A 226 -5.55 -23.41 -0.95
C ALA A 226 -6.61 -24.45 -1.35
N LEU A 227 -6.21 -25.62 -1.81
CA LEU A 227 -7.12 -26.63 -2.36
C LEU A 227 -7.44 -27.69 -1.31
N VAL A 228 -8.72 -27.85 -1.00
CA VAL A 228 -9.23 -28.83 -0.02
C VAL A 228 -10.39 -29.63 -0.61
N ASN A 229 -10.66 -30.80 -0.03
CA ASN A 229 -11.83 -31.61 -0.40
C ASN A 229 -13.06 -31.20 0.43
N LEU A 230 -14.20 -30.98 -0.22
CA LEU A 230 -15.47 -30.68 0.45
C LEU A 230 -15.87 -31.74 1.49
N SER A 231 -15.47 -32.99 1.25
CA SER A 231 -15.74 -34.12 2.15
C SER A 231 -15.04 -33.99 3.49
N ALA A 232 -13.92 -33.27 3.59
CA ALA A 232 -13.22 -33.02 4.85
C ALA A 232 -14.02 -32.05 5.74
N THR A 233 -13.90 -32.22 7.06
CA THR A 233 -14.51 -31.30 8.03
C THR A 233 -13.51 -30.19 8.33
N PRO A 234 -13.90 -28.91 8.20
CA PRO A 234 -12.99 -27.82 8.51
C PRO A 234 -12.66 -27.82 10.01
N GLU A 235 -11.37 -27.69 10.32
CA GLU A 235 -10.83 -27.77 11.69
C GLU A 235 -9.82 -26.65 11.88
N ALA A 236 -9.92 -25.94 13.01
CA ALA A 236 -9.05 -24.80 13.30
C ALA A 236 -7.56 -25.21 13.42
N GLU A 237 -7.30 -26.33 14.09
CA GLU A 237 -5.95 -26.85 14.33
C GLU A 237 -5.26 -27.32 13.04
N ASN A 238 -6.04 -27.76 12.04
CA ASN A 238 -5.53 -28.32 10.79
C ASN A 238 -5.68 -27.34 9.63
N HIS A 239 -6.90 -27.17 9.12
CA HIS A 239 -7.19 -26.30 7.99
C HIS A 239 -6.99 -24.81 8.32
N GLY A 240 -7.24 -24.42 9.58
CA GLY A 240 -7.06 -23.04 10.02
C GLY A 240 -5.59 -22.68 10.08
N ALA A 241 -4.79 -23.53 10.74
CA ALA A 241 -3.34 -23.40 10.79
C ALA A 241 -2.70 -23.40 9.39
N PHE A 242 -3.20 -24.23 8.47
CA PHE A 242 -2.80 -24.23 7.07
C PHE A 242 -3.02 -22.86 6.40
N LEU A 243 -4.24 -22.33 6.47
CA LEU A 243 -4.59 -21.03 5.88
C LEU A 243 -3.80 -19.88 6.50
N ASP A 244 -3.65 -19.88 7.81
CA ASP A 244 -2.91 -18.85 8.56
C ASP A 244 -1.41 -18.91 8.28
N HIS A 245 -0.85 -20.10 8.01
CA HIS A 245 0.52 -20.24 7.52
C HIS A 245 0.65 -19.63 6.13
N LEU A 246 -0.20 -20.02 5.16
CA LEU A 246 -0.14 -19.49 3.80
C LEU A 246 -0.26 -17.96 3.80
N ALA A 247 -1.18 -17.40 4.60
CA ALA A 247 -1.40 -15.95 4.71
C ALA A 247 -0.20 -15.19 5.26
N ARG A 248 0.64 -15.83 6.07
CA ARG A 248 1.89 -15.24 6.59
C ARG A 248 3.07 -15.45 5.65
N ALA A 249 3.17 -16.62 5.03
CA ALA A 249 4.32 -17.03 4.23
C ALA A 249 4.28 -16.49 2.80
N LEU A 250 3.10 -16.22 2.24
CA LEU A 250 2.94 -15.85 0.85
C LEU A 250 2.49 -14.41 0.64
N PRO A 251 3.16 -13.66 -0.27
CA PRO A 251 2.63 -12.38 -0.71
C PRO A 251 1.43 -12.61 -1.65
N GLY A 252 0.37 -11.82 -1.49
CA GLY A 252 -0.76 -11.79 -2.43
C GLY A 252 -2.09 -12.26 -1.84
N LYS A 253 -3.08 -12.47 -2.72
CA LYS A 253 -4.42 -12.90 -2.33
C LYS A 253 -4.50 -14.42 -2.29
N ILE A 254 -5.00 -14.94 -1.17
CA ILE A 254 -5.32 -16.35 -0.99
C ILE A 254 -6.82 -16.54 -1.21
N VAL A 255 -7.18 -17.63 -1.90
CA VAL A 255 -8.54 -18.12 -2.05
C VAL A 255 -8.59 -19.56 -1.55
N LEU A 256 -9.65 -19.92 -0.84
CA LEU A 256 -9.92 -21.31 -0.47
C LEU A 256 -10.71 -21.96 -1.60
N ALA A 257 -10.06 -22.84 -2.37
CA ALA A 257 -10.71 -23.63 -3.41
C ALA A 257 -11.17 -24.97 -2.80
N VAL A 258 -12.48 -25.20 -2.79
CA VAL A 258 -13.07 -26.40 -2.20
C VAL A 258 -13.60 -27.30 -3.33
N ASP A 259 -12.92 -28.42 -3.57
CA ASP A 259 -13.33 -29.40 -4.57
C ASP A 259 -14.53 -30.21 -4.06
N GLN A 260 -15.65 -30.10 -4.75
CA GLN A 260 -16.89 -30.81 -4.43
C GLN A 260 -17.06 -32.11 -5.20
N SER A 261 -16.20 -32.38 -6.19
CA SER A 261 -16.35 -33.47 -7.16
C SER A 261 -16.60 -34.85 -6.53
N ALA A 262 -15.75 -35.24 -5.56
CA ALA A 262 -15.85 -36.53 -4.88
C ALA A 262 -17.09 -36.63 -3.97
N TYR A 263 -17.49 -35.51 -3.36
CA TYR A 263 -18.66 -35.46 -2.48
C TYR A 263 -19.96 -35.56 -3.28
N VAL A 264 -20.04 -34.85 -4.42
CA VAL A 264 -21.17 -34.92 -5.36
C VAL A 264 -21.31 -36.33 -5.93
N ALA A 265 -20.22 -36.92 -6.42
CA ALA A 265 -20.24 -38.29 -6.96
C ALA A 265 -20.72 -39.33 -5.93
N ARG A 266 -20.40 -39.14 -4.65
CA ARG A 266 -20.87 -40.02 -3.57
C ARG A 266 -22.35 -39.83 -3.22
N LEU A 267 -22.87 -38.61 -3.37
CA LEU A 267 -24.27 -38.28 -3.09
C LEU A 267 -25.21 -38.58 -4.24
N ASP A 268 -24.68 -38.88 -5.44
CA ASP A 268 -25.47 -39.18 -6.62
C ASP A 268 -26.47 -40.32 -6.35
N GLY A 269 -27.70 -40.11 -6.81
CA GLY A 269 -28.83 -41.03 -6.58
C GLY A 269 -29.37 -41.11 -5.14
N GLN A 270 -28.85 -40.35 -4.18
CA GLN A 270 -29.35 -40.37 -2.80
C GLN A 270 -30.41 -39.29 -2.52
N ALA A 271 -31.45 -39.64 -1.76
CA ALA A 271 -32.45 -38.67 -1.32
C ALA A 271 -31.81 -37.54 -0.50
N GLY A 272 -32.19 -36.28 -0.80
CA GLY A 272 -31.68 -35.09 -0.11
C GLY A 272 -30.20 -34.80 -0.35
N ALA A 273 -29.63 -35.24 -1.48
CA ALA A 273 -28.27 -34.92 -1.90
C ALA A 273 -27.99 -33.40 -1.91
N ASP A 274 -28.87 -32.61 -2.53
CA ASP A 274 -28.70 -31.16 -2.66
C ASP A 274 -28.64 -30.45 -1.31
N ARG A 275 -29.51 -30.82 -0.37
CA ARG A 275 -29.51 -30.24 0.98
C ARG A 275 -28.20 -30.54 1.71
N ARG A 276 -27.70 -31.77 1.62
CA ARG A 276 -26.44 -32.17 2.25
C ARG A 276 -25.23 -31.48 1.62
N LEU A 277 -25.26 -31.30 0.30
CA LEU A 277 -24.25 -30.52 -0.41
C LEU A 277 -24.24 -29.07 0.07
N GLU A 278 -25.39 -28.42 0.12
CA GLU A 278 -25.50 -27.02 0.56
C GLU A 278 -25.08 -26.83 2.02
N GLU A 279 -25.47 -27.74 2.91
CA GLU A 279 -25.02 -27.75 4.32
C GLU A 279 -23.49 -27.84 4.41
N ARG A 280 -22.86 -28.69 3.58
CA ARG A 280 -21.40 -28.81 3.56
C ARG A 280 -20.73 -27.57 2.96
N ARG A 281 -21.30 -26.96 1.92
CA ARG A 281 -20.82 -25.70 1.35
C ARG A 281 -20.89 -24.58 2.38
N ARG A 282 -21.99 -24.48 3.11
CA ARG A 282 -22.18 -23.46 4.16
C ARG A 282 -21.13 -23.58 5.26
N LEU A 283 -20.82 -24.80 5.73
CA LEU A 283 -19.76 -25.02 6.71
C LEU A 283 -18.41 -24.47 6.25
N TRP A 284 -18.04 -24.71 4.98
CA TRP A 284 -16.79 -24.20 4.41
C TRP A 284 -16.83 -22.68 4.15
N GLN A 285 -17.98 -22.12 3.79
CA GLN A 285 -18.17 -20.66 3.66
C GLN A 285 -18.01 -19.95 5.01
N ASP A 286 -18.63 -20.47 6.06
CA ASP A 286 -18.52 -19.94 7.42
C ASP A 286 -17.06 -20.01 7.90
N PHE A 287 -16.37 -21.13 7.60
CA PHE A 287 -14.95 -21.30 7.90
C PHE A 287 -14.05 -20.30 7.17
N GLY A 288 -14.24 -20.10 5.86
CA GLY A 288 -13.48 -19.10 5.11
C GLY A 288 -13.74 -17.68 5.61
N THR A 289 -14.98 -17.37 6.01
CA THR A 289 -15.34 -16.08 6.61
C THR A 289 -14.60 -15.85 7.93
N LEU A 290 -14.49 -16.86 8.78
CA LEU A 290 -13.74 -16.81 10.04
C LEU A 290 -12.26 -16.47 9.80
N HIS A 291 -11.63 -17.07 8.79
CA HIS A 291 -10.23 -16.82 8.41
C HIS A 291 -10.04 -15.64 7.44
N LYS A 292 -11.12 -14.93 7.07
CA LYS A 292 -11.11 -13.82 6.10
C LYS A 292 -10.54 -14.20 4.73
N VAL A 293 -10.73 -15.46 4.33
CA VAL A 293 -10.32 -15.99 3.04
C VAL A 293 -11.57 -16.25 2.18
N PRO A 294 -11.67 -15.68 0.96
CA PRO A 294 -12.79 -15.96 0.07
C PRO A 294 -12.80 -17.44 -0.34
N VAL A 295 -14.00 -18.03 -0.39
CA VAL A 295 -14.21 -19.44 -0.71
C VAL A 295 -14.80 -19.58 -2.11
N THR A 296 -14.21 -20.46 -2.91
CA THR A 296 -14.71 -20.83 -4.23
C THR A 296 -14.93 -22.34 -4.28
N PHE A 297 -16.14 -22.75 -4.63
CA PHE A 297 -16.46 -24.16 -4.85
C PHE A 297 -16.20 -24.53 -6.29
N VAL A 298 -15.48 -25.61 -6.51
CA VAL A 298 -15.10 -26.10 -7.84
C VAL A 298 -15.46 -27.58 -7.95
N ASP A 299 -15.85 -27.99 -9.15
CA ASP A 299 -15.93 -29.42 -9.50
C ASP A 299 -14.78 -29.72 -10.46
N LEU A 300 -13.73 -30.38 -9.96
CA LEU A 300 -12.55 -30.69 -10.75
C LEU A 300 -12.70 -31.97 -11.60
N LEU A 301 -13.79 -32.74 -11.44
CA LEU A 301 -14.09 -33.89 -12.30
C LEU A 301 -15.08 -33.52 -13.42
N HIS A 302 -16.01 -32.61 -13.14
CA HIS A 302 -16.97 -32.08 -14.10
C HIS A 302 -16.89 -30.55 -14.09
N PRO A 303 -15.78 -29.96 -14.59
CA PRO A 303 -15.69 -28.51 -14.67
C PRO A 303 -16.85 -27.99 -15.54
N PRO A 304 -17.52 -26.89 -15.16
CA PRO A 304 -18.55 -26.29 -16.00
C PRO A 304 -17.93 -25.97 -17.36
N ASP A 305 -18.64 -26.28 -18.45
CA ASP A 305 -18.19 -26.02 -19.82
C ASP A 305 -17.65 -24.59 -19.92
N ALA A 306 -16.37 -24.48 -20.32
CA ALA A 306 -15.63 -23.22 -20.42
C ALA A 306 -16.04 -22.39 -21.63
#